data_AF-A0AAX3VW31-F1
#
_entry.id   AF-A0AAX3VW31-F1
#
_cell.length_a   1.000
_cell.length_b   1.000
_cell.length_c   1.000
_cell.angle_alpha   90.00
_cell.angle_beta   90.00
_cell.angle_gamma   90.00
#
_symmetry.space_group_name_H-M   'P 1'
#
loop_
_entity.id
_entity.type
_entity.pdbx_description
1 polymer ?
#
loop_
_entity_poly.entity_id
_entity_poly.type
_entity_poly.pdbx_seq_one_letter_code
_entity_poly.pdbx_strand_id
1 'polypeptide(L)'
;MLYPGLIKNRCGVYCYRLIFPPSLRQYGVPRETRFSLGTKSRAKTGELWIHAFQLGRLLLDELLALVQEVDQEVDMAEISKIMKVKIAAKREQIRLGEQLAALQDQINEQRLEALRSC
;
A
#
# COMPACT_ATOMS: atom_id res chain seq x y z
N MET A 1 -5.98 8.67 -23.31
CA MET A 1 -5.73 8.66 -21.86
C MET A 1 -5.53 10.09 -21.39
N LEU A 2 -6.34 10.58 -20.45
CA LEU A 2 -6.05 11.85 -19.78
C LEU A 2 -4.87 11.60 -18.84
N TYR A 3 -3.68 12.05 -19.22
CA TYR A 3 -2.47 11.90 -18.43
C TYR A 3 -2.65 12.52 -17.04
N PRO A 4 -2.00 11.95 -16.01
CA PRO A 4 -1.99 12.55 -14.70
C PRO A 4 -1.45 13.97 -14.75
N GLY A 5 -2.21 14.90 -14.16
CA GLY A 5 -1.95 16.32 -14.24
C GLY A 5 -1.43 16.87 -12.92
N LEU A 6 -0.44 17.75 -12.99
CA LEU A 6 -0.04 18.57 -11.85
C LEU A 6 -1.03 19.73 -11.69
N ILE A 7 -1.69 19.81 -10.53
CA ILE A 7 -2.64 20.88 -10.20
C ILE A 7 -2.21 21.61 -8.93
N LYS A 8 -2.72 22.81 -8.71
CA LYS A 8 -2.52 23.57 -7.48
C LYS A 8 -3.85 23.67 -6.75
N ASN A 9 -3.88 23.37 -5.45
CA ASN A 9 -5.10 23.49 -4.65
C ASN A 9 -5.38 24.95 -4.22
N ARG A 10 -6.53 25.18 -3.57
CA ARG A 10 -6.93 26.53 -3.08
C ARG A 10 -5.91 27.15 -2.12
N CYS A 11 -5.16 26.33 -1.39
CA CYS A 11 -4.11 26.76 -0.45
C CYS A 11 -2.75 27.01 -1.13
N GLY A 12 -2.66 26.84 -2.45
CA GLY A 12 -1.45 27.03 -3.23
C GLY A 12 -0.46 25.85 -3.17
N VAL A 13 -0.87 24.69 -2.64
CA VAL A 13 -0.03 23.48 -2.59
C VAL A 13 -0.23 22.67 -3.87
N TYR A 14 0.86 22.17 -4.43
CA TYR A 14 0.82 21.31 -5.60
C TYR A 14 0.29 19.92 -5.26
N CYS A 15 -0.52 19.36 -6.16
CA CYS A 15 -1.08 18.03 -6.05
C CYS A 15 -0.91 17.29 -7.38
N TYR A 16 -0.66 16.00 -7.28
CA TYR A 16 -0.72 15.07 -8.40
C TYR A 16 -2.15 14.54 -8.52
N ARG A 17 -2.75 14.67 -9.70
CA ARG A 17 -4.10 14.21 -10.00
C ARG A 17 -4.04 12.94 -10.84
N LEU A 18 -4.53 11.83 -10.30
CA LEU A 18 -4.71 10.57 -11.00
C LEU A 18 -6.18 10.45 -11.44
N ILE A 19 -6.42 10.20 -12.72
CA ILE A 19 -7.76 9.98 -13.27
C ILE A 19 -7.90 8.51 -13.62
N PHE A 20 -8.94 7.86 -13.11
CA PHE A 20 -9.19 6.45 -13.39
C PHE A 20 -10.04 6.28 -14.66
N PRO A 21 -9.77 5.25 -15.48
CA PRO A 21 -10.61 4.88 -16.62
C PRO A 21 -12.09 4.68 -16.23
N PRO A 22 -13.06 5.05 -17.10
CA PRO A 22 -14.48 4.82 -16.83
C PRO A 22 -14.85 3.36 -16.59
N SER A 23 -14.14 2.41 -17.21
CA SER A 23 -14.34 0.97 -17.01
C SER A 23 -14.16 0.53 -15.56
N LEU A 24 -13.35 1.25 -14.77
CA LEU A 24 -13.11 0.92 -13.37
C LEU A 24 -14.25 1.40 -12.45
N ARG A 25 -15.15 2.26 -12.94
CA ARG A 25 -16.25 2.81 -12.13
C ARG A 25 -17.27 1.75 -11.73
N GLN A 26 -17.48 0.73 -12.57
CA GLN A 26 -18.39 -0.37 -12.25
C GLN A 26 -17.93 -1.18 -11.02
N TYR A 27 -16.65 -1.09 -10.68
CA TYR A 27 -16.04 -1.70 -9.49
C TYR A 27 -15.96 -0.73 -8.29
N GLY A 28 -16.65 0.41 -8.33
CA GLY A 28 -16.70 1.39 -7.23
C GLY A 28 -15.48 2.32 -7.14
N VAL A 29 -14.58 2.30 -8.13
CA VAL A 29 -13.39 3.16 -8.14
C VAL A 29 -13.78 4.62 -8.36
N PRO A 30 -13.22 5.57 -7.58
CA PRO A 30 -13.52 6.98 -7.75
C PRO A 30 -13.08 7.48 -9.13
N ARG A 31 -13.71 8.55 -9.62
CA ARG A 31 -13.32 9.17 -10.90
C ARG A 31 -11.88 9.68 -10.89
N GLU A 32 -11.42 10.18 -9.75
CA GLU A 32 -10.06 10.69 -9.58
C GLU A 32 -9.60 10.57 -8.12
N THR A 33 -8.30 10.42 -7.95
CA THR A 33 -7.61 10.54 -6.65
C THR A 33 -6.55 11.62 -6.75
N ARG A 34 -6.41 12.42 -5.70
CA ARG A 34 -5.46 13.53 -5.63
C ARG A 34 -4.48 13.27 -4.49
N PHE A 35 -3.19 13.37 -4.81
CA PHE A 35 -2.11 13.21 -3.85
C PHE A 35 -1.48 14.59 -3.62
N SER A 36 -1.51 15.08 -2.39
CA SER A 36 -0.82 16.32 -2.05
C SER A 36 0.68 16.10 -2.13
N LEU A 37 1.40 16.95 -2.85
CA LEU A 37 2.87 16.92 -2.89
C LEU A 37 3.47 17.69 -1.70
N GLY A 38 2.64 18.30 -0.84
CA GLY A 38 3.11 18.98 0.37
C GLY A 38 3.97 20.23 0.12
N THR A 39 4.11 20.69 -1.12
CA THR A 39 4.96 21.82 -1.49
C THR A 39 4.21 22.87 -2.29
N LYS A 40 4.56 24.14 -2.06
CA LYS A 40 4.18 25.29 -2.91
C LYS A 40 5.26 25.66 -3.92
N SER A 41 6.45 25.05 -3.81
CA SER A 41 7.61 25.34 -4.65
C SER A 41 7.58 24.55 -5.95
N ARG A 42 7.67 25.24 -7.08
CA ARG A 42 7.67 24.61 -8.42
C ARG A 42 8.91 23.74 -8.66
N ALA A 43 10.06 24.12 -8.12
CA ALA A 43 11.31 23.36 -8.26
C ALA A 43 11.20 21.99 -7.56
N LYS A 44 10.82 21.99 -6.28
CA LYS A 44 10.56 20.75 -5.50
C LYS A 44 9.42 19.90 -6.06
N THR A 45 8.52 20.53 -6.84
CA THR A 45 7.42 19.80 -7.47
C THR A 45 7.90 18.86 -8.56
N GLY A 46 8.94 19.20 -9.33
CA GLY A 46 9.49 18.32 -10.36
C GLY A 46 10.03 17.01 -9.79
N GLU A 47 10.75 17.09 -8.66
CA GLU A 47 11.29 15.95 -7.93
C GLU A 47 10.17 15.05 -7.37
N LEU A 48 9.20 15.66 -6.69
CA LEU A 48 8.09 14.93 -6.06
C LEU A 48 7.09 14.36 -7.06
N TRP A 49 6.97 14.98 -8.25
CA TRP A 49 6.07 14.52 -9.30
C TRP A 49 6.46 13.15 -9.83
N ILE A 50 7.76 12.86 -9.96
CA ILE A 50 8.23 11.54 -10.45
C ILE A 50 7.78 10.43 -9.51
N HIS A 51 7.95 10.63 -8.20
CA HIS A 51 7.51 9.67 -7.18
C HIS A 51 5.98 9.51 -7.16
N ALA A 52 5.24 10.61 -7.23
CA ALA A 52 3.78 10.57 -7.28
C ALA A 52 3.27 9.90 -8.56
N PHE A 53 3.97 10.06 -9.68
CA PHE A 53 3.67 9.39 -10.94
C PHE A 53 3.87 7.86 -10.83
N GLN A 54 5.00 7.42 -10.30
CA GLN A 54 5.29 5.99 -10.08
C GLN A 54 4.23 5.35 -9.18
N LEU A 55 3.90 6.00 -8.05
CA LEU A 55 2.84 5.53 -7.15
C LEU A 55 1.48 5.45 -7.84
N GLY A 56 1.12 6.49 -8.59
CA GLY A 56 -0.14 6.52 -9.33
C GLY A 56 -0.22 5.43 -10.40
N ARG A 57 0.91 5.07 -11.02
CA ARG A 57 0.98 3.99 -12.00
C ARG A 57 0.83 2.62 -11.34
N LEU A 58 1.56 2.35 -10.26
CA LEU A 58 1.46 1.11 -9.50
C LEU A 58 0.02 0.88 -9.00
N LEU A 59 -0.61 1.91 -8.45
CA LEU A 59 -2.00 1.82 -7.98
C LEU A 59 -2.97 1.46 -9.13
N LEU A 60 -2.75 2.01 -10.32
CA LEU A 60 -3.57 1.70 -11.48
C LEU A 60 -3.36 0.24 -11.94
N ASP A 61 -2.10 -0.21 -11.98
CA ASP A 61 -1.75 -1.56 -12.42
C ASP A 61 -2.25 -2.63 -11.41
N GLU A 62 -2.11 -2.40 -10.10
CA GLU A 62 -2.69 -3.28 -9.05
C GLU A 62 -4.21 -3.36 -9.16
N LEU A 63 -4.86 -2.22 -9.39
CA LEU A 63 -6.32 -2.18 -9.48
C LEU A 63 -6.84 -2.84 -10.76
N LEU A 64 -6.09 -2.73 -11.86
CA LEU A 64 -6.38 -3.48 -13.09
C LEU A 64 -6.17 -4.99 -12.90
N ALA A 65 -5.10 -5.40 -12.22
CA ALA A 65 -4.85 -6.81 -11.92
C ALA A 65 -5.98 -7.39 -11.04
N LEU A 66 -6.40 -6.66 -10.01
CA LEU A 66 -7.54 -7.06 -9.18
C LEU A 66 -8.84 -7.17 -9.98
N VAL A 67 -9.07 -6.27 -10.94
CA VAL A 67 -10.23 -6.35 -11.84
C VAL A 67 -10.13 -7.54 -12.81
N GLN A 68 -8.93 -7.89 -13.27
CA GLN A 68 -8.71 -9.05 -14.15
C GLN A 68 -8.80 -10.38 -13.41
N GLU A 69 -8.43 -10.44 -12.13
CA GLU A 69 -8.64 -11.61 -11.28
C GLU A 69 -10.11 -11.81 -10.91
N VAL A 70 -10.91 -10.75 -10.93
CA VAL A 70 -12.35 -10.77 -10.67
C VAL A 70 -13.11 -10.78 -12.01
N ASP A 71 -12.89 -11.85 -12.78
CA ASP A 71 -13.77 -12.25 -13.86
C ASP A 71 -14.71 -13.34 -13.31
N GLN A 72 -15.99 -13.01 -13.21
CA GLN A 72 -17.13 -13.76 -12.65
C GLN A 72 -17.72 -13.16 -11.37
N GLU A 73 -19.05 -13.17 -11.32
CA GLU A 73 -19.91 -12.75 -10.21
C GLU A 73 -19.43 -13.36 -8.89
N VAL A 74 -18.74 -12.58 -8.07
CA VAL A 74 -18.39 -13.00 -6.71
C VAL A 74 -18.93 -11.99 -5.72
N ASP A 75 -19.72 -12.49 -4.78
CA ASP A 75 -20.23 -11.74 -3.64
C ASP A 75 -19.06 -11.16 -2.84
N MET A 76 -18.92 -9.83 -2.87
CA MET A 76 -17.88 -9.12 -2.12
C MET A 76 -17.96 -9.38 -0.61
N ALA A 77 -19.12 -9.80 -0.09
CA ALA A 77 -19.25 -10.24 1.30
C ALA A 77 -18.47 -11.53 1.58
N GLU A 78 -18.43 -12.46 0.62
CA GLU A 78 -17.72 -13.73 0.73
C GLU A 78 -16.21 -13.51 0.65
N ILE A 79 -15.75 -12.64 -0.26
CA ILE A 79 -14.34 -12.20 -0.34
C ILE A 79 -13.92 -11.52 0.97
N SER A 80 -14.73 -10.62 1.51
CA SER A 80 -14.44 -9.95 2.80
C SER A 80 -14.31 -10.96 3.94
N LYS A 81 -15.15 -12.00 3.97
CA LYS A 81 -15.11 -13.06 4.98
C LYS A 81 -13.83 -13.89 4.89
N ILE A 82 -13.47 -14.32 3.69
CA ILE A 82 -12.23 -15.08 3.44
C ILE A 82 -11.00 -14.24 3.82
N MET A 83 -10.99 -12.95 3.45
CA MET A 83 -9.87 -12.07 3.73
C MET A 83 -9.69 -11.82 5.23
N LYS A 84 -10.79 -11.65 5.99
CA LYS A 84 -10.74 -11.53 7.47
C LYS A 84 -10.12 -12.76 8.12
N VAL A 85 -10.49 -13.96 7.66
CA VAL A 85 -9.93 -15.23 8.16
C VAL A 85 -8.43 -15.32 7.85
N LYS A 86 -8.02 -14.98 6.63
CA LYS A 86 -6.59 -14.97 6.24
C LYS A 86 -5.77 -13.97 7.05
N ILE A 87 -6.30 -12.78 7.31
CA ILE A 87 -5.64 -11.75 8.12
C ILE A 87 -5.47 -12.23 9.57
N ALA A 88 -6.50 -12.85 10.15
CA ALA A 88 -6.42 -13.39 11.50
C ALA A 88 -5.35 -14.50 11.61
N ALA A 89 -5.32 -15.42 10.64
CA ALA A 89 -4.31 -16.49 10.59
C ALA A 89 -2.88 -15.92 10.47
N LYS A 90 -2.65 -14.93 9.60
CA LYS A 90 -1.34 -14.29 9.46
C LYS A 90 -0.90 -13.54 10.72
N ARG A 91 -1.83 -12.89 11.42
CA ARG A 91 -1.51 -12.19 12.70
C ARG A 91 -1.04 -13.17 13.76
N GLU A 92 -1.69 -14.32 13.88
CA GLU A 92 -1.28 -15.34 14.85
C GLU A 92 0.06 -15.96 14.49
N GLN A 93 0.31 -16.18 13.19
CA GLN A 93 1.61 -16.66 12.72
C GLN A 93 2.75 -15.70 13.06
N ILE A 94 2.54 -14.39 12.90
CA ILE A 94 3.53 -13.35 13.27
C ILE A 94 3.78 -13.37 14.78
N ARG A 95 2.72 -13.42 15.59
CA ARG A 95 2.82 -13.48 17.06
C ARG A 95 3.65 -14.67 17.54
N LEU A 96 3.41 -15.85 16.96
CA LEU A 96 4.19 -17.04 17.28
C LEU A 96 5.65 -16.91 16.81
N GLY A 97 5.89 -16.30 15.65
CA GLY A 97 7.23 -16.01 15.17
C GLY A 97 8.03 -15.09 16.09
N GLU A 98 7.40 -14.02 16.59
CA GLU A 98 8.02 -13.09 17.55
C GLU A 98 8.34 -13.77 18.89
N GLN A 99 7.45 -14.64 19.39
CA GLN A 99 7.70 -15.41 20.61
C GLN A 99 8.87 -16.38 20.45
N LEU A 100 8.98 -17.06 19.30
CA LEU A 100 10.10 -17.94 19.00
C LEU A 100 11.42 -17.18 18.87
N ALA A 101 11.41 -16.00 18.23
CA ALA A 101 12.59 -15.16 18.14
C ALA A 101 13.08 -14.69 19.52
N ALA A 102 12.17 -14.24 20.38
CA ALA A 102 12.50 -13.82 21.74
C ALA A 102 13.08 -14.97 22.60
N LEU A 103 12.53 -16.18 22.47
CA LEU A 103 13.08 -17.38 23.12
C LEU A 103 14.48 -17.72 22.59
N GLN A 104 14.70 -17.61 21.28
CA GLN A 104 16.00 -17.87 20.67
C GLN A 104 17.05 -16.86 21.12
N ASP A 105 16.69 -15.58 21.26
CA ASP A 105 17.58 -14.54 21.77
C ASP A 105 17.96 -14.79 23.24
N GLN A 106 17.01 -15.19 24.09
CA GLN A 106 17.30 -15.60 25.47
C GLN A 106 18.27 -16.79 25.55
N ILE A 107 18.09 -17.80 24.69
CA ILE A 107 19.00 -18.95 24.62
C ILE A 107 20.40 -18.51 24.15
N ASN A 108 20.47 -17.58 23.19
CA ASN A 108 21.73 -17.07 22.69
C ASN A 108 22.47 -16.23 23.75
N GLU A 109 21.76 -15.39 24.50
CA GLU A 109 22.31 -14.62 25.63
C GLU A 109 22.87 -15.55 26.71
N GLN A 110 22.12 -16.58 27.13
CA GLN A 110 22.60 -17.57 28.10
C GLN A 110 23.86 -18.30 27.63
N ARG A 111 23.95 -18.66 26.34
CA ARG A 111 25.15 -19.27 25.75
C ARG A 111 26.34 -18.31 25.75
N LEU A 112 26.11 -17.04 25.42
CA LEU A 112 27.14 -16.00 25.44
C LEU A 112 27.68 -15.75 26.86
N GLU A 113 26.81 -15.73 27.86
CA GLU A 113 27.21 -15.60 29.27
C GLU A 113 28.01 -16.81 29.76
N ALA A 114 27.59 -18.02 29.40
CA ALA A 114 28.33 -19.24 29.73
C ALA A 114 29.74 -19.25 29.10
N LEU A 115 29.88 -18.79 27.86
CA LEU A 115 31.18 -18.68 27.17
C LEU A 115 32.09 -17.59 27.75
N ARG A 116 31.52 -16.51 28.32
CA ARG A 116 32.28 -15.42 28.96
C ARG A 116 32.74 -15.76 30.39
N SER A 117 32.15 -16.79 30.98
CA SER A 117 32.43 -17.22 32.36
C SER A 117 33.46 -18.36 32.44
N CYS A 118 34.04 -18.77 31.32
CA CYS A 118 35.17 -19.70 31.18
C CYS A 118 36.43 -18.94 30.77
#